data_AF-A0A951IGD2-F1
#
_entry.id   AF-A0A951IGD2-F1
#
_cell.length_a   1.000
_cell.length_b   1.000
_cell.length_c   1.000
_cell.angle_alpha   90.00
_cell.angle_beta   90.00
_cell.angle_gamma   90.00
#
_symmetry.space_group_name_H-M   'P 1'
#
loop_
_entity.id
_entity.type
_entity.pdbx_description
1 polymer ?
#
loop_
_entity_poly.entity_id
_entity_poly.type
_entity_poly.pdbx_seq_one_letter_code
_entity_poly.pdbx_strand_id
1 'polypeptide(L)'
;MPWTESGFRASWRKLRLVLERQGRIGSGLTLYGLRHTVAVTLREAGHDERTIADALGQKTLEMARHYARDADPRRKMTVVVTSLNEEVNRRRTQIVKPSV
;
A
#
# COMPACT_ATOMS: atom_id res chain seq x y z
N MET A 1 -24.06 -13.00 -19.56
CA MET A 1 -23.83 -13.90 -18.39
C MET A 1 -22.56 -13.46 -17.69
N PRO A 2 -22.56 -13.22 -16.37
CA PRO A 2 -21.33 -12.96 -15.63
C PRO A 2 -20.41 -14.18 -15.69
N TRP A 3 -19.10 -13.94 -15.64
CA TRP A 3 -18.11 -15.01 -15.60
C TRP A 3 -18.24 -15.82 -14.30
N THR A 4 -18.13 -17.14 -14.41
CA THR A 4 -17.91 -17.99 -13.23
C THR A 4 -16.47 -17.84 -12.76
N GLU A 5 -16.23 -18.03 -11.45
CA GLU A 5 -14.87 -17.96 -10.90
C GLU A 5 -13.93 -18.97 -11.57
N SER A 6 -14.40 -20.19 -11.80
CA SER A 6 -13.66 -21.24 -12.50
C SER A 6 -13.33 -20.85 -13.94
N GLY A 7 -14.29 -20.26 -14.66
CA GLY A 7 -14.10 -19.76 -16.02
C GLY A 7 -13.05 -18.65 -16.08
N PHE A 8 -13.11 -17.70 -15.16
CA PHE A 8 -12.13 -16.62 -15.07
C PHE A 8 -10.72 -17.15 -14.75
N ARG A 9 -10.60 -18.07 -13.78
CA ARG A 9 -9.31 -18.71 -13.43
C ARG A 9 -8.71 -19.47 -14.60
N ALA A 10 -9.52 -20.17 -15.39
CA ALA A 10 -9.07 -20.89 -16.58
C ALA A 10 -8.53 -19.93 -17.66
N SER A 11 -9.22 -18.82 -17.92
CA SER A 11 -8.76 -17.77 -18.84
C SER A 11 -7.49 -17.08 -18.36
N TRP A 12 -7.43 -16.72 -17.07
CA TRP A 12 -6.23 -16.13 -16.46
C TRP A 12 -5.02 -17.04 -16.57
N ARG A 13 -5.18 -18.35 -16.32
CA ARG A 13 -4.08 -19.32 -16.43
C ARG A 13 -3.43 -19.30 -17.81
N LYS A 14 -4.23 -19.23 -18.88
CA LYS A 14 -3.71 -19.17 -20.26
C LYS A 14 -2.87 -17.91 -20.47
N LEU A 15 -3.38 -16.75 -20.06
CA LEU A 15 -2.67 -15.47 -20.15
C LEU A 15 -1.38 -15.48 -19.32
N ARG A 16 -1.45 -15.96 -18.08
CA ARG A 16 -0.31 -16.06 -17.18
C ARG A 16 0.83 -16.88 -17.78
N LEU A 17 0.54 -18.05 -18.35
CA LEU A 17 1.57 -18.90 -18.97
C LEU A 17 2.27 -18.22 -20.15
N VAL A 18 1.53 -17.41 -20.92
CA VAL A 18 2.13 -16.61 -22.01
C VAL A 18 3.05 -15.54 -21.46
N LEU A 19 2.60 -14.79 -20.44
CA LEU A 19 3.39 -13.74 -19.80
C LEU A 19 4.64 -14.28 -19.08
N GLU A 20 4.53 -15.44 -18.41
CA GLU A 20 5.65 -16.15 -17.78
C GLU A 20 6.68 -16.58 -18.84
N ARG A 21 6.22 -17.15 -19.96
CA ARG A 21 7.11 -17.55 -21.08
C ARG A 21 7.82 -16.35 -21.72
N GLN A 22 7.16 -15.21 -21.77
CA GLN A 22 7.75 -13.95 -22.27
C GLN A 22 8.67 -13.27 -21.25
N GLY A 23 8.83 -13.81 -20.04
CA GLY A 23 9.63 -13.20 -18.98
C GLY A 23 9.07 -11.88 -18.44
N ARG A 24 7.80 -11.57 -18.72
CA ARG A 24 7.17 -10.30 -18.29
C ARG A 24 6.68 -10.34 -16.85
N ILE A 25 6.48 -11.53 -16.30
CA ILE A 25 6.08 -11.77 -14.91
C ILE A 25 6.90 -12.90 -14.31
N GLY A 26 7.07 -12.90 -12.99
CA GLY A 26 7.72 -13.99 -12.26
C GLY A 26 6.87 -15.27 -12.22
N SER A 27 7.53 -16.41 -12.06
CA SER A 27 6.86 -17.70 -11.88
C SER A 27 6.01 -17.68 -10.62
N GLY A 28 4.78 -18.19 -10.70
CA GLY A 28 3.95 -18.33 -9.51
C GLY A 28 3.03 -17.14 -9.24
N LEU A 29 3.01 -16.11 -10.10
CA LEU A 29 2.17 -14.92 -9.88
C LEU A 29 0.68 -15.31 -9.73
N THR A 30 0.10 -14.95 -8.59
CA THR A 30 -1.34 -15.13 -8.33
C THR A 30 -2.02 -13.76 -8.25
N LEU A 31 -3.30 -13.70 -8.61
CA LEU A 31 -4.09 -12.47 -8.49
C LEU A 31 -4.27 -12.04 -7.03
N TYR A 32 -4.33 -13.01 -6.11
CA TYR A 32 -4.32 -12.75 -4.67
C TYR A 32 -2.99 -12.12 -4.23
N GLY A 33 -1.86 -12.67 -4.68
CA GLY A 33 -0.53 -12.10 -4.45
C GLY A 33 -0.40 -10.69 -5.03
N LEU A 34 -0.90 -10.46 -6.24
CA LEU A 34 -0.91 -9.13 -6.87
C LEU A 34 -1.69 -8.11 -6.03
N ARG A 35 -2.84 -8.51 -5.47
CA ARG A 35 -3.64 -7.68 -4.57
C ARG A 35 -2.88 -7.33 -3.28
N HIS A 36 -2.09 -8.27 -2.75
CA HIS A 36 -1.20 -8.01 -1.62
C HIS A 36 -0.09 -7.02 -2.00
N THR A 37 0.56 -7.20 -3.16
CA THR A 37 1.59 -6.27 -3.66
C THR A 37 1.07 -4.85 -3.79
N VAL A 38 -0.12 -4.65 -4.37
CA VAL A 38 -0.73 -3.31 -4.49
C VAL A 38 -0.94 -2.66 -3.11
N ALA A 39 -1.41 -3.41 -2.12
CA ALA A 39 -1.61 -2.91 -0.76
C ALA A 39 -0.29 -2.47 -0.11
N VAL A 40 0.75 -3.28 -0.24
CA VAL A 40 2.10 -2.99 0.25
C VAL A 40 2.65 -1.73 -0.43
N THR A 41 2.61 -1.66 -1.76
CA THR A 41 3.10 -0.50 -2.52
C THR A 41 2.37 0.79 -2.14
N LEU A 42 1.05 0.77 -1.96
CA LEU A 42 0.29 1.94 -1.51
C LEU A 42 0.69 2.37 -0.09
N ARG A 43 0.96 1.42 0.80
CA ARG A 43 1.43 1.73 2.15
C ARG A 43 2.83 2.34 2.14
N GLU A 44 3.75 1.80 1.36
CA GLU A 44 5.11 2.31 1.19
C GLU A 44 5.13 3.71 0.54
N ALA A 45 4.18 3.97 -0.35
CA ALA A 45 3.92 5.30 -0.90
C ALA A 45 3.37 6.30 0.13
N GLY A 46 2.98 5.83 1.32
CA GLY A 46 2.58 6.66 2.45
C GLY A 46 1.07 6.74 2.70
N HIS A 47 0.24 6.12 1.84
CA HIS A 47 -1.21 6.14 2.00
C HIS A 47 -1.64 5.52 3.33
N ASP A 48 -2.76 6.02 3.86
CA ASP A 48 -3.36 5.48 5.06
C ASP A 48 -4.18 4.22 4.78
N GLU A 49 -4.58 3.54 5.84
CA GLU A 49 -5.24 2.23 5.75
C GLU A 49 -6.64 2.32 5.14
N ARG A 50 -7.29 3.48 5.30
CA ARG A 50 -8.61 3.74 4.73
C ARG A 50 -8.53 3.94 3.22
N THR A 51 -7.57 4.74 2.74
CA THR A 51 -7.30 4.90 1.31
C THR A 51 -6.95 3.56 0.65
N ILE A 52 -6.16 2.73 1.33
CA ILE A 52 -5.82 1.38 0.85
C ILE A 52 -7.07 0.48 0.82
N ALA A 53 -7.92 0.54 1.85
CA ALA A 53 -9.16 -0.23 1.89
C ALA A 53 -10.09 0.16 0.74
N ASP A 54 -10.27 1.47 0.51
CA ASP A 54 -11.11 2.00 -0.56
C ASP A 54 -10.57 1.62 -1.96
N ALA A 55 -9.26 1.77 -2.18
CA ALA A 55 -8.60 1.39 -3.43
C ALA A 55 -8.75 -0.11 -3.75
N LEU A 56 -8.78 -0.95 -2.72
CA LEU A 56 -8.94 -2.39 -2.86
C LEU A 56 -10.42 -2.82 -2.85
N GLY A 57 -11.36 -1.95 -2.47
CA GLY A 57 -12.77 -2.30 -2.27
C GLY A 57 -12.98 -3.22 -1.06
N GLN A 58 -12.17 -3.07 -0.01
CA GLN A 58 -12.29 -3.86 1.22
C GLN A 58 -13.35 -3.26 2.14
N LYS A 59 -14.17 -4.14 2.75
CA LYS A 59 -15.24 -3.71 3.65
C LYS A 59 -14.75 -3.25 5.03
N THR A 60 -13.55 -3.66 5.45
CA THR A 60 -13.01 -3.41 6.80
C THR A 60 -11.57 -2.93 6.76
N LEU A 61 -11.23 -2.04 7.70
CA LEU A 61 -9.86 -1.52 7.89
C LEU A 61 -8.87 -2.60 8.32
N GLU A 62 -9.36 -3.62 9.03
CA GLU A 62 -8.55 -4.74 9.52
C GLU A 62 -7.98 -5.57 8.36
N MET A 63 -8.74 -5.73 7.27
CA MET A 63 -8.23 -6.35 6.04
C MET A 63 -7.06 -5.54 5.48
N ALA A 64 -7.16 -4.21 5.43
CA ALA A 64 -6.11 -3.35 4.90
C ALA A 64 -4.85 -3.38 5.78
N ARG A 65 -5.02 -3.47 7.11
CA ARG A 65 -3.91 -3.69 8.06
C ARG A 65 -3.19 -5.00 7.80
N HIS A 66 -3.92 -6.09 7.57
CA HIS A 66 -3.32 -7.40 7.31
C HIS A 66 -2.45 -7.39 6.05
N TYR A 67 -2.87 -6.71 4.97
CA TYR A 67 -2.06 -6.62 3.76
C TYR A 67 -0.87 -5.67 3.88
N ALA A 68 -0.96 -4.66 4.73
CA ALA A 68 0.07 -3.62 4.88
C ALA A 68 1.11 -3.92 5.98
N ARG A 69 1.03 -5.09 6.63
CA ARG A 69 1.83 -5.43 7.82
C ARG A 69 3.33 -5.44 7.57
N ASP A 70 3.75 -5.90 6.39
CA ASP A 70 5.17 -6.07 6.03
C ASP A 70 5.70 -4.93 5.15
N ALA A 71 4.91 -3.88 4.93
CA ALA A 71 5.32 -2.73 4.12
C ALA A 71 6.41 -1.91 4.81
N ASP A 72 7.44 -1.47 4.06
CA ASP A 72 8.50 -0.62 4.60
C ASP A 72 8.00 0.82 4.84
N PRO A 73 7.88 1.28 6.11
CA PRO A 73 7.34 2.60 6.41
C PRO A 73 8.38 3.71 6.32
N ARG A 74 9.66 3.44 6.03
CA ARG A 74 10.76 4.42 6.11
C ARG A 74 10.48 5.70 5.33
N ARG A 75 9.92 5.59 4.13
CA ARG A 75 9.58 6.74 3.28
C ARG A 75 8.52 7.64 3.93
N LYS A 76 7.44 7.03 4.45
CA LYS A 76 6.41 7.75 5.21
C LYS A 76 6.96 8.38 6.48
N MET A 77 7.80 7.63 7.20
CA MET A 77 8.38 8.08 8.48
C MET A 77 9.29 9.30 8.30
N THR A 78 9.99 9.40 7.17
CA THR A 78 10.79 10.59 6.84
C THR A 78 9.92 11.85 6.81
N VAL A 79 8.77 11.80 6.14
CA VAL A 79 7.84 12.94 6.07
C VAL A 79 7.24 13.26 7.45
N VAL A 80 6.87 12.23 8.21
CA VAL A 80 6.31 12.39 9.56
C VAL A 80 7.32 13.05 10.50
N VAL A 81 8.58 12.62 10.49
CA VAL A 81 9.64 13.18 11.33
C VAL A 81 9.93 14.63 10.96
N THR A 82 9.95 14.98 9.68
CA THR A 82 10.10 16.37 9.25
C THR A 82 8.97 17.26 9.78
N SER A 83 7.72 16.84 9.60
CA SER A 83 6.56 17.59 10.10
C SER A 83 6.55 17.70 11.63
N LEU A 84 6.93 16.63 12.33
CA LEU A 84 7.09 16.65 13.78
C LEU A 84 8.17 17.64 14.24
N ASN A 85 9.33 17.65 13.56
CA ASN A 85 10.42 18.57 13.88
C ASN A 85 10.02 20.03 13.67
N GLU A 86 9.33 20.34 12.56
CA GLU A 86 8.79 21.68 12.30
C GLU A 86 7.85 22.15 13.41
N GLU A 87 6.93 21.26 13.84
CA GLU A 87 5.97 21.59 14.88
C GLU A 87 6.62 21.75 16.26
N VAL A 88 7.58 20.89 16.61
CA VAL A 88 8.36 21.02 17.86
C VAL A 88 9.15 22.33 17.86
N ASN A 89 9.77 22.69 16.73
CA ASN A 89 10.51 23.93 16.61
C ASN A 89 9.60 25.15 16.75
N ARG A 90 8.43 25.16 16.09
CA ARG A 90 7.40 26.21 16.22
C ARG A 90 7.01 26.45 17.68
N ARG A 91 6.73 25.38 18.42
CA ARG A 91 6.35 25.44 19.84
C ARG A 91 7.49 25.97 20.71
N ARG A 92 8.73 25.53 20.48
CA ARG A 92 9.91 26.07 21.19
C ARG A 92 10.08 27.56 20.96
N THR A 93 9.93 28.03 19.72
CA THR A 93 10.04 29.45 19.40
C THR A 93 8.90 30.31 19.97
N GLN A 94 7.72 29.74 20.23
CA GLN A 94 6.62 30.44 20.92
C GLN A 94 6.82 30.56 22.45
N ILE A 95 7.61 29.65 23.05
CA ILE A 95 7.88 29.64 24.50
C ILE A 95 8.92 30.70 24.89
N VAL A 96 9.74 31.17 23.96
CA VAL A 96 10.70 32.26 24.21
C VAL A 96 9.94 33.59 24.22
N LYS A 97 9.49 34.04 25.41
CA LYS A 97 9.06 35.43 25.61
C LYS A 97 10.23 36.36 25.22
N PRO A 98 9.99 37.47 24.50
CA PRO A 98 11.05 38.43 24.20
C PRO A 98 11.60 38.94 25.53
N SER A 99 12.90 38.73 25.74
CA SER A 99 13.61 39.43 26.81
C SER A 99 13.86 40.86 26.35
N VAL A 100 13.51 41.78 27.23
CA VAL A 100 13.56 43.25 27.19
C VAL A 100 14.64 43.83 26.29
#